data_AF-A0A1Q7PYD2-F1
#
_entry.id   AF-A0A1Q7PYD2-F1
#
_cell.length_a   1.000
_cell.length_b   1.000
_cell.length_c   1.000
_cell.angle_alpha   90.00
_cell.angle_beta   90.00
_cell.angle_gamma   90.00
#
_symmetry.space_group_name_H-M   'P 1'
#
loop_
_entity.id
_entity.type
_entity.pdbx_description
1 polymer ?
#
loop_
_entity_poly.entity_id
_entity_poly.type
_entity_poly.pdbx_seq_one_letter_code
_entity_poly.pdbx_strand_id
1 'polypeptide(L)'
;MGNVAGYRAAWIRAQDYRRKWDKWNADHKGDPPTRDLGLETLAEVLRGNMLVHNHCYRADEMAQMIDIAHEFGYKIRSFHHGVEAYKIADLLAKEGISGSLWADWGSFKMEAVDAVKANPGSQRLNQEAAKAMEAGAEIGMPVSEEQAIKWLTINPAWALGLDDRIGSLETGKNADVVLWTGDPFSVYSKPEKVWVDGALLYDRLDPSEQWRTDFELGFVPLNRN
;
A
#
# COMPACT_ATOMS: atom_id res chain seq x y z
N MET A 1 -0.59 17.76 19.20
CA MET A 1 -1.66 18.77 19.06
C MET A 1 -1.47 19.72 17.87
N GLY A 2 -0.26 20.16 17.50
CA GLY A 2 -0.05 21.05 16.34
C GLY A 2 -0.46 20.45 14.97
N ASN A 3 -0.12 19.19 14.72
CA ASN A 3 -0.42 18.52 13.43
C ASN A 3 -1.93 18.41 13.18
N VAL A 4 -2.70 18.01 14.21
CA VAL A 4 -4.17 17.89 14.12
C VAL A 4 -4.83 19.21 13.76
N ALA A 5 -4.38 20.33 14.35
CA ALA A 5 -4.88 21.65 13.99
C ALA A 5 -4.60 21.99 12.51
N GLY A 6 -3.41 21.62 12.01
CA GLY A 6 -3.07 21.76 10.60
C GLY A 6 -3.95 20.92 9.66
N TYR A 7 -4.20 19.65 10.01
CA TYR A 7 -5.08 18.77 9.24
C TYR A 7 -6.51 19.32 9.20
N ARG A 8 -7.08 19.71 10.35
CA ARG A 8 -8.41 20.33 10.41
C ARG A 8 -8.50 21.58 9.54
N ALA A 9 -7.52 22.49 9.65
CA ALA A 9 -7.48 23.70 8.84
C ALA A 9 -7.41 23.39 7.32
N ALA A 10 -6.67 22.36 6.92
CA ALA A 10 -6.61 21.91 5.53
C ALA A 10 -7.98 21.39 5.05
N TRP A 11 -8.63 20.52 5.84
CA TRP A 11 -9.92 19.94 5.47
C TRP A 11 -11.06 20.96 5.45
N ILE A 12 -11.09 21.92 6.37
CA ILE A 12 -12.05 23.04 6.34
C ILE A 12 -11.91 23.83 5.05
N ARG A 13 -10.67 24.18 4.66
CA ARG A 13 -10.41 24.89 3.39
C ARG A 13 -10.81 24.06 2.18
N ALA A 14 -10.57 22.75 2.20
CA ALA A 14 -10.97 21.84 1.13
C ALA A 14 -12.50 21.74 0.98
N GLN A 15 -13.24 21.67 2.08
CA GLN A 15 -14.70 21.70 2.06
C GLN A 15 -15.24 23.01 1.46
N ASP A 16 -14.68 24.15 1.87
CA ASP A 16 -15.03 25.47 1.32
C ASP A 16 -14.73 25.56 -0.17
N TYR A 17 -13.54 25.10 -0.58
CA TYR A 17 -13.11 25.02 -1.98
C TYR A 17 -14.07 24.17 -2.81
N ARG A 18 -14.37 22.96 -2.33
CA ARG A 18 -15.32 22.03 -2.96
C ARG A 18 -16.69 22.67 -3.16
N ARG A 19 -17.25 23.31 -2.13
CA ARG A 19 -18.57 23.98 -2.21
C ARG A 19 -18.60 25.12 -3.23
N LYS A 20 -17.53 25.90 -3.34
CA LYS A 20 -17.43 26.99 -4.34
C LYS A 20 -17.41 26.43 -5.76
N TRP A 21 -16.60 25.41 -6.00
CA TRP A 21 -16.53 24.74 -7.31
C TRP A 21 -17.82 24.01 -7.66
N ASP A 22 -18.44 23.29 -6.71
CA ASP A 22 -19.73 22.62 -6.93
C ASP A 22 -20.82 23.61 -7.33
N LYS A 23 -20.89 24.75 -6.64
CA LYS A 23 -21.84 25.81 -6.94
C LYS A 23 -21.62 26.35 -8.36
N TRP A 24 -20.37 26.65 -8.73
CA TRP A 24 -20.08 27.20 -10.06
C TRP A 24 -20.29 26.15 -11.17
N ASN A 25 -19.90 24.89 -10.96
CA ASN A 25 -20.11 23.82 -11.94
C ASN A 25 -21.61 23.52 -12.20
N ALA A 26 -22.50 23.85 -11.25
CA ALA A 26 -23.93 23.61 -11.40
C ALA A 26 -24.60 24.54 -12.42
N ASP A 27 -24.16 25.80 -12.55
CA ASP A 27 -24.82 26.79 -13.41
C ASP A 27 -23.89 27.70 -14.22
N HIS A 28 -22.57 27.63 -13.97
CA HIS A 28 -21.51 28.43 -14.60
C HIS A 28 -21.74 29.95 -14.51
N LYS A 29 -22.41 30.42 -13.45
CA LYS A 29 -22.68 31.85 -13.25
C LYS A 29 -21.57 32.56 -12.50
N GLY A 30 -21.13 33.69 -13.04
CA GLY A 30 -20.06 34.52 -12.49
C GLY A 30 -18.67 33.97 -12.79
N ASP A 31 -17.65 34.60 -12.22
CA ASP A 31 -16.27 34.17 -12.43
C ASP A 31 -16.01 32.82 -11.75
N PRO A 32 -15.25 31.91 -12.39
CA PRO A 32 -14.88 30.64 -11.79
C PRO A 32 -14.07 30.87 -10.50
N PRO A 33 -14.24 30.02 -9.46
CA PRO A 33 -13.37 30.07 -8.29
C PRO A 33 -11.90 29.91 -8.68
N THR A 34 -10.99 30.53 -7.93
CA THR A 34 -9.55 30.34 -8.14
C THR A 34 -9.16 28.87 -7.93
N ARG A 35 -8.44 28.31 -8.89
CA ARG A 35 -7.95 26.92 -8.84
C ARG A 35 -6.77 26.79 -7.86
N ASP A 36 -6.81 25.75 -7.04
CA ASP A 36 -5.73 25.35 -6.12
C ASP A 36 -5.59 23.82 -6.18
N LEU A 37 -4.44 23.32 -6.66
CA LEU A 37 -4.24 21.88 -6.89
C LEU A 37 -4.23 21.07 -5.58
N GLY A 38 -3.76 21.68 -4.49
CA GLY A 38 -3.75 21.02 -3.17
C GLY A 38 -5.16 20.85 -2.64
N LEU A 39 -5.96 21.92 -2.69
CA LEU A 39 -7.36 21.87 -2.26
C LEU A 39 -8.24 21.06 -3.23
N GLU A 40 -7.93 21.03 -4.53
CA GLU A 40 -8.58 20.18 -5.53
C GLU A 40 -8.38 18.71 -5.19
N THR A 41 -7.16 18.28 -4.87
CA THR A 41 -6.86 16.90 -4.44
C THR A 41 -7.65 16.53 -3.19
N LEU A 42 -7.65 17.39 -2.16
CA LEU A 42 -8.42 17.15 -0.94
C LEU A 42 -9.93 17.16 -1.20
N ALA A 43 -10.42 18.00 -2.10
CA ALA A 43 -11.82 18.01 -2.49
C ALA A 43 -12.23 16.69 -3.16
N GLU A 44 -11.39 16.11 -4.01
CA GLU A 44 -11.62 14.80 -4.62
C GLU A 44 -11.61 13.65 -3.60
N VAL A 45 -10.75 13.72 -2.57
CA VAL A 45 -10.84 12.82 -1.41
C VAL A 45 -12.21 12.93 -0.74
N LEU A 46 -12.69 14.15 -0.49
CA LEU A 46 -14.01 14.38 0.12
C LEU A 46 -15.17 13.94 -0.79
N ARG A 47 -14.96 13.79 -2.11
CA ARG A 47 -15.93 13.19 -3.04
C ARG A 47 -15.90 11.66 -3.05
N GLY A 48 -14.85 11.05 -2.49
CA GLY A 48 -14.63 9.61 -2.54
C GLY A 48 -13.95 9.14 -3.83
N ASN A 49 -13.39 10.06 -4.62
CA ASN A 49 -12.70 9.73 -5.89
C ASN A 49 -11.23 9.34 -5.67
N MET A 50 -10.71 9.50 -4.45
CA MET A 50 -9.33 9.19 -4.10
C MET A 50 -9.26 8.39 -2.80
N LEU A 51 -8.47 7.32 -2.81
CA LEU A 51 -8.19 6.50 -1.63
C LEU A 51 -7.08 7.15 -0.80
N VAL A 52 -7.29 7.29 0.50
CA VAL A 52 -6.31 7.93 1.40
C VAL A 52 -5.36 6.88 1.98
N HIS A 53 -4.07 7.05 1.68
CA HIS A 53 -2.99 6.25 2.24
C HIS A 53 -2.21 7.15 3.22
N ASN A 54 -2.16 6.76 4.49
CA ASN A 54 -1.63 7.61 5.55
C ASN A 54 -0.36 7.04 6.15
N HIS A 55 0.74 7.78 6.06
CA HIS A 55 1.98 7.46 6.77
C HIS A 55 1.78 7.59 8.28
N CYS A 56 1.98 6.52 9.05
CA CYS A 56 1.81 6.56 10.51
C CYS A 56 2.52 5.38 11.19
N TYR A 57 3.10 5.58 12.37
CA TYR A 57 3.74 4.50 13.13
C TYR A 57 2.92 4.06 14.33
N ARG A 58 2.39 5.02 15.09
CA ARG A 58 1.84 4.79 16.42
C ARG A 58 0.33 4.59 16.42
N ALA A 59 -0.15 3.79 17.37
CA ALA A 59 -1.56 3.43 17.49
C ALA A 59 -2.43 4.64 17.87
N ASP A 60 -1.96 5.50 18.76
CA ASP A 60 -2.68 6.70 19.19
C ASP A 60 -2.82 7.73 18.07
N GLU A 61 -1.82 7.83 17.18
CA GLU A 61 -1.87 8.67 15.99
C GLU A 61 -2.84 8.11 14.95
N MET A 62 -2.83 6.79 14.72
CA MET A 62 -3.79 6.14 13.82
C MET A 62 -5.23 6.37 14.29
N ALA A 63 -5.51 6.19 15.59
CA ALA A 63 -6.84 6.46 16.16
C ALA A 63 -7.26 7.93 15.96
N GLN A 64 -6.37 8.89 16.22
CA GLN A 64 -6.66 10.31 15.97
C GLN A 64 -6.95 10.60 14.50
N MET A 65 -6.24 9.97 13.57
CA MET A 65 -6.49 10.16 12.14
C MET A 65 -7.83 9.54 11.70
N ILE A 66 -8.26 8.44 12.32
CA ILE A 66 -9.60 7.87 12.12
C ILE A 66 -10.67 8.86 12.59
N ASP A 67 -10.50 9.47 13.78
CA ASP A 67 -11.44 10.49 14.27
C ASP A 67 -11.53 11.71 13.33
N ILE A 68 -10.40 12.16 12.77
CA ILE A 68 -10.39 13.25 11.77
C ILE A 68 -11.10 12.80 10.48
N ALA A 69 -10.91 11.56 10.06
CA ALA A 69 -11.60 11.01 8.88
C ALA A 69 -13.13 11.01 9.07
N HIS A 70 -13.60 10.62 10.25
CA HIS A 70 -15.01 10.71 10.63
C HIS A 70 -15.51 12.16 10.69
N GLU A 71 -14.72 13.07 11.26
CA GLU A 71 -15.07 14.51 11.39
C GLU A 71 -15.36 15.16 10.02
N PHE A 72 -14.54 14.87 9.01
CA PHE A 72 -14.66 15.51 7.69
C PHE A 72 -15.35 14.64 6.63
N GLY A 73 -15.65 13.38 6.95
CA GLY A 73 -16.38 12.46 6.08
C GLY A 73 -15.56 11.88 4.93
N TYR A 74 -14.29 11.56 5.18
CA TYR A 74 -13.46 10.77 4.25
C TYR A 74 -13.11 9.41 4.85
N LYS A 75 -12.59 8.50 4.02
CA LYS A 75 -12.16 7.16 4.47
C LYS A 75 -10.65 7.00 4.29
N ILE A 76 -10.00 6.46 5.32
CA ILE A 76 -8.62 6.00 5.22
C ILE A 76 -8.67 4.60 4.62
N ARG A 77 -7.85 4.33 3.60
CA ARG A 77 -7.75 3.02 2.97
C ARG A 77 -6.66 2.18 3.61
N SER A 78 -5.49 2.78 3.85
CA SER A 78 -4.35 2.09 4.44
C SER A 78 -3.50 3.01 5.32
N PHE A 79 -3.02 2.49 6.45
CA PHE A 79 -1.91 3.07 7.20
C PHE A 79 -0.59 2.45 6.77
N HIS A 80 0.39 3.28 6.44
CA HIS A 80 1.72 2.86 6.01
C HIS A 80 2.66 2.84 7.18
N HIS A 81 3.49 1.79 7.24
CA HIS A 81 4.38 1.41 8.33
C HIS A 81 3.63 0.81 9.51
N GLY A 82 2.68 1.56 10.08
CA GLY A 82 1.71 1.07 11.08
C GLY A 82 2.35 0.20 12.17
N VAL A 83 3.52 0.59 12.66
CA VAL A 83 4.37 -0.24 13.55
C VAL A 83 3.57 -0.78 14.73
N GLU A 84 2.71 0.04 15.32
CA GLU A 84 1.86 -0.33 16.46
C GLU A 84 0.43 -0.75 16.06
N ALA A 85 0.16 -1.03 14.78
CA ALA A 85 -1.18 -1.37 14.29
C ALA A 85 -1.76 -2.62 14.99
N TYR A 86 -0.89 -3.53 15.45
CA TYR A 86 -1.27 -4.70 16.23
C TYR A 86 -2.03 -4.34 17.52
N LYS A 87 -1.80 -3.15 18.10
CA LYS A 87 -2.47 -2.68 19.32
C LYS A 87 -3.93 -2.26 19.09
N ILE A 88 -4.29 -1.98 17.85
CA ILE A 88 -5.61 -1.47 17.43
C ILE A 88 -6.17 -2.26 16.23
N ALA A 89 -5.76 -3.52 16.08
CA ALA A 89 -6.11 -4.34 14.92
C ALA A 89 -7.63 -4.55 14.78
N ASP A 90 -8.34 -4.63 15.91
CA ASP A 90 -9.80 -4.70 15.99
C ASP A 90 -10.48 -3.42 15.48
N LEU A 91 -9.95 -2.25 15.85
CA LEU A 91 -10.42 -0.96 15.35
C LEU A 91 -10.18 -0.85 13.84
N LEU A 92 -9.00 -1.20 13.35
CA LEU A 92 -8.69 -1.16 11.91
C LEU A 92 -9.60 -2.10 11.11
N ALA A 93 -9.85 -3.30 11.62
CA ALA A 93 -10.77 -4.25 11.00
C ALA A 93 -12.21 -3.72 10.97
N LYS A 94 -12.68 -3.09 12.06
CA LYS A 94 -14.01 -2.48 12.15
C LYS A 94 -14.20 -1.35 11.13
N GLU A 95 -13.17 -0.51 10.96
CA GLU A 95 -13.21 0.61 10.01
C GLU A 95 -12.94 0.18 8.55
N GLY A 96 -12.54 -1.08 8.33
CA GLY A 96 -12.18 -1.59 7.01
C GLY A 96 -10.91 -0.92 6.47
N ILE A 97 -9.90 -0.76 7.32
CA ILE A 97 -8.60 -0.13 7.01
C ILE A 97 -7.51 -1.19 6.99
N SER A 98 -6.69 -1.22 5.93
CA SER A 98 -5.50 -2.09 5.90
C SER A 98 -4.28 -1.47 6.59
N GLY A 99 -3.33 -2.33 6.97
CA GLY A 99 -1.96 -1.93 7.28
C GLY A 99 -1.01 -2.33 6.15
N SER A 100 -0.10 -1.43 5.77
CA SER A 100 1.03 -1.71 4.88
C SER A 100 2.31 -1.66 5.73
N LEU A 101 2.69 -2.79 6.33
CA LEU A 101 3.60 -2.85 7.48
C LEU A 101 5.00 -3.33 7.10
N TRP A 102 5.87 -3.47 8.12
CA TRP A 102 7.19 -4.09 7.99
C TRP A 102 7.45 -5.23 8.96
N ALA A 103 8.08 -6.31 8.49
CA ALA A 103 8.45 -7.42 9.36
C ALA A 103 9.60 -7.04 10.28
N ASP A 104 10.76 -6.64 9.75
CA ASP A 104 11.97 -6.45 10.56
C ASP A 104 12.50 -5.02 10.59
N TRP A 105 11.80 -4.06 9.96
CA TRP A 105 12.25 -2.68 9.90
C TRP A 105 11.65 -1.81 11.02
N GLY A 106 12.28 -1.85 12.19
CA GLY A 106 11.91 -1.07 13.38
C GLY A 106 13.09 -0.39 14.05
N SER A 107 12.84 0.33 15.14
CA SER A 107 13.84 0.90 16.06
C SER A 107 14.84 1.90 15.46
N PHE A 108 14.62 2.37 14.22
CA PHE A 108 15.41 3.42 13.60
C PHE A 108 14.98 4.84 14.04
N LYS A 109 13.83 4.95 14.72
CA LYS A 109 13.27 6.17 15.34
C LYS A 109 12.50 5.81 16.61
N MET A 110 12.27 6.79 17.48
CA MET A 110 11.52 6.61 18.73
C MET A 110 10.10 6.07 18.49
N GLU A 111 9.43 6.55 17.46
CA GLU A 111 8.05 6.16 17.11
C GLU A 111 7.97 4.77 16.47
N ALA A 112 9.11 4.20 16.05
CA ALA A 112 9.19 2.87 15.42
C ALA A 112 9.81 1.81 16.36
N VAL A 113 10.04 2.14 17.63
CA VAL A 113 10.74 1.25 18.58
C VAL A 113 9.93 0.01 18.96
N ASP A 114 8.60 0.10 18.91
CA ASP A 114 7.69 -0.97 19.32
C ASP A 114 7.26 -1.86 18.14
N ALA A 115 8.17 -2.05 17.18
CA ALA A 115 7.93 -2.92 16.04
C ALA A 115 8.02 -4.40 16.41
N VAL A 116 7.10 -5.18 15.88
CA VAL A 116 7.03 -6.63 16.06
C VAL A 116 7.31 -7.35 14.76
N LYS A 117 8.07 -8.45 14.84
CA LYS A 117 8.50 -9.23 13.66
C LYS A 117 7.39 -9.90 12.86
N ALA A 118 6.20 -10.02 13.47
CA ALA A 118 5.03 -10.64 12.87
C ALA A 118 4.25 -9.70 11.92
N ASN A 119 4.69 -8.47 11.72
CA ASN A 119 4.07 -7.51 10.79
C ASN A 119 4.45 -7.84 9.33
N PRO A 120 3.53 -7.99 8.37
CA PRO A 120 3.92 -8.29 6.98
C PRO A 120 4.19 -7.05 6.11
N GLY A 121 5.28 -7.08 5.32
CA GLY A 121 5.54 -6.19 4.17
C GLY A 121 6.98 -5.65 4.12
N SER A 122 7.60 -5.48 2.95
CA SER A 122 8.81 -4.67 2.65
C SER A 122 9.32 -5.03 1.23
N GLN A 123 10.52 -4.53 0.87
CA GLN A 123 11.25 -4.87 -0.35
C GLN A 123 11.54 -6.39 -0.38
N ARG A 124 10.95 -7.10 -1.36
CA ARG A 124 10.81 -8.58 -1.47
C ARG A 124 9.70 -9.15 -0.59
N LEU A 125 8.46 -8.81 -0.95
CA LEU A 125 7.23 -9.17 -0.24
C LEU A 125 7.16 -10.65 0.16
N ASN A 126 7.57 -11.57 -0.71
CA ASN A 126 7.54 -13.01 -0.41
C ASN A 126 8.45 -13.41 0.77
N GLN A 127 9.65 -12.83 0.85
CA GLN A 127 10.58 -13.11 1.95
C GLN A 127 10.10 -12.45 3.25
N GLU A 128 9.50 -11.26 3.15
CA GLU A 128 8.92 -10.57 4.31
C GLU A 128 7.70 -11.31 4.87
N ALA A 129 6.86 -11.87 4.00
CA ALA A 129 5.75 -12.73 4.42
C ALA A 129 6.26 -13.96 5.16
N ALA A 130 7.29 -14.62 4.62
CA ALA A 130 7.88 -15.81 5.23
C ALA A 130 8.47 -15.50 6.61
N LYS A 131 9.17 -14.37 6.77
CA LYS A 131 9.64 -13.88 8.08
C LYS A 131 8.49 -13.67 9.06
N ALA A 132 7.42 -13.01 8.62
CA ALA A 132 6.25 -12.73 9.46
C ALA A 132 5.51 -14.02 9.85
N MET A 133 5.42 -15.00 8.95
CA MET A 133 4.86 -16.33 9.24
C MET A 133 5.66 -17.04 10.34
N GLU A 134 6.99 -17.07 10.21
CA GLU A 134 7.88 -17.68 11.21
C GLU A 134 7.74 -16.98 12.57
N ALA A 135 7.84 -15.65 12.59
CA ALA A 135 7.68 -14.88 13.82
C ALA A 135 6.30 -15.09 14.47
N GLY A 136 5.23 -15.21 13.67
CA GLY A 136 3.90 -15.54 14.15
C GLY A 136 3.84 -16.93 14.78
N ALA A 137 4.45 -17.93 14.14
CA ALA A 137 4.52 -19.30 14.67
C ALA A 137 5.28 -19.36 16.01
N GLU A 138 6.41 -18.63 16.15
CA GLU A 138 7.20 -18.56 17.38
C GLU A 138 6.40 -18.03 18.58
N ILE A 139 5.45 -17.11 18.35
CA ILE A 139 4.59 -16.54 19.40
C ILE A 139 3.24 -17.26 19.54
N GLY A 140 3.06 -18.42 18.88
CA GLY A 140 1.83 -19.22 18.96
C GLY A 140 0.66 -18.69 18.12
N MET A 141 0.94 -17.84 17.13
CA MET A 141 -0.02 -17.30 16.17
C MET A 141 0.37 -17.71 14.74
N PRO A 142 0.32 -19.01 14.40
CA PRO A 142 0.74 -19.48 13.08
C PRO A 142 -0.15 -18.88 11.99
N VAL A 143 0.48 -18.45 10.91
CA VAL A 143 -0.17 -17.93 9.71
C VAL A 143 -0.03 -18.97 8.60
N SER A 144 -1.14 -19.35 7.98
CA SER A 144 -1.11 -20.29 6.86
C SER A 144 -0.51 -19.65 5.60
N GLU A 145 0.08 -20.47 4.73
CA GLU A 145 0.56 -20.03 3.41
C GLU A 145 -0.54 -19.36 2.58
N GLU A 146 -1.79 -19.83 2.70
CA GLU A 146 -2.96 -19.23 2.04
C GLU A 146 -3.23 -17.79 2.54
N GLN A 147 -3.07 -17.54 3.83
CA GLN A 147 -3.20 -16.19 4.38
C GLN A 147 -2.01 -15.32 3.98
N ALA A 148 -0.80 -15.87 4.04
CA ALA A 148 0.42 -15.16 3.71
C ALA A 148 0.46 -14.73 2.24
N ILE A 149 0.02 -15.58 1.29
CA ILE A 149 0.02 -15.22 -0.13
C ILE A 149 -0.95 -14.07 -0.42
N LYS A 150 -2.08 -14.00 0.31
CA LYS A 150 -3.03 -12.87 0.19
C LYS A 150 -2.40 -11.54 0.60
N TRP A 151 -1.50 -11.54 1.59
CA TRP A 151 -0.78 -10.33 2.02
C TRP A 151 0.09 -9.72 0.91
N LEU A 152 0.45 -10.50 -0.11
CA LEU A 152 1.38 -10.09 -1.18
C LEU A 152 0.68 -9.87 -2.52
N THR A 153 -0.59 -10.28 -2.62
CA THR A 153 -1.34 -10.35 -3.87
C THR A 153 -2.65 -9.58 -3.76
N ILE A 154 -3.73 -10.22 -3.31
CA ILE A 154 -5.07 -9.62 -3.33
C ILE A 154 -5.26 -8.51 -2.29
N ASN A 155 -4.60 -8.58 -1.12
CA ASN A 155 -4.75 -7.52 -0.10
C ASN A 155 -4.10 -6.20 -0.53
N PRO A 156 -2.87 -6.18 -1.08
CA PRO A 156 -2.31 -4.97 -1.71
C PRO A 156 -3.16 -4.48 -2.88
N ALA A 157 -3.67 -5.37 -3.74
CA ALA A 157 -4.56 -4.99 -4.84
C ALA A 157 -5.82 -4.27 -4.31
N TRP A 158 -6.45 -4.81 -3.28
CA TRP A 158 -7.56 -4.18 -2.59
C TRP A 158 -7.14 -2.84 -1.99
N ALA A 159 -6.00 -2.76 -1.30
CA ALA A 159 -5.53 -1.51 -0.72
C ALA A 159 -5.38 -0.40 -1.78
N LEU A 160 -5.01 -0.77 -3.02
CA LEU A 160 -4.90 0.15 -4.16
C LEU A 160 -6.24 0.39 -4.91
N GLY A 161 -7.30 -0.34 -4.60
CA GLY A 161 -8.59 -0.28 -5.30
C GLY A 161 -8.54 -0.93 -6.69
N LEU A 162 -7.72 -1.96 -6.85
CA LEU A 162 -7.47 -2.67 -8.11
C LEU A 162 -7.70 -4.18 -7.99
N ASP A 163 -8.37 -4.65 -6.93
CA ASP A 163 -8.64 -6.07 -6.69
C ASP A 163 -9.57 -6.71 -7.73
N ASP A 164 -10.30 -5.90 -8.50
CA ASP A 164 -11.07 -6.31 -9.66
C ASP A 164 -10.19 -6.60 -10.90
N ARG A 165 -8.95 -6.11 -10.90
CA ARG A 165 -8.02 -6.21 -12.04
C ARG A 165 -6.79 -7.07 -11.77
N ILE A 166 -6.27 -7.09 -10.55
CA ILE A 166 -5.01 -7.76 -10.19
C ILE A 166 -5.11 -8.49 -8.85
N GLY A 167 -4.08 -9.28 -8.52
CA GLY A 167 -3.89 -9.87 -7.19
C GLY A 167 -4.52 -11.24 -6.97
N SER A 168 -5.23 -11.82 -7.94
CA SER A 168 -5.62 -13.24 -7.92
C SER A 168 -5.74 -13.82 -9.33
N LEU A 169 -5.67 -15.16 -9.42
CA LEU A 169 -5.82 -15.88 -10.68
C LEU A 169 -7.29 -16.20 -10.93
N GLU A 170 -8.01 -15.23 -11.49
CA GLU A 170 -9.45 -15.32 -11.81
C GLU A 170 -9.71 -14.87 -13.25
N THR A 171 -10.73 -15.43 -13.88
CA THR A 171 -11.12 -15.00 -15.24
C THR A 171 -11.55 -13.54 -15.22
N GLY A 172 -11.03 -12.75 -16.18
CA GLY A 172 -11.33 -11.32 -16.33
C GLY A 172 -10.31 -10.38 -15.69
N LYS A 173 -9.38 -10.89 -14.88
CA LYS A 173 -8.26 -10.11 -14.33
C LYS A 173 -7.08 -10.07 -15.29
N ASN A 174 -6.17 -9.13 -15.07
CA ASN A 174 -4.90 -9.03 -15.78
C ASN A 174 -4.11 -10.34 -15.62
N ALA A 175 -3.47 -10.77 -16.71
CA ALA A 175 -2.60 -11.94 -16.70
C ALA A 175 -1.20 -11.59 -16.16
N ASP A 176 -1.16 -11.09 -14.93
CA ASP A 176 0.04 -10.78 -14.16
C ASP A 176 0.44 -12.02 -13.35
N VAL A 177 1.37 -12.81 -13.87
CA VAL A 177 1.68 -14.16 -13.35
C VAL A 177 3.18 -14.33 -13.17
N VAL A 178 3.58 -14.93 -12.06
CA VAL A 178 4.96 -15.37 -11.83
C VAL A 178 4.98 -16.88 -11.70
N LEU A 179 5.75 -17.55 -12.56
CA LEU A 179 6.11 -18.94 -12.39
C LEU A 179 7.38 -19.00 -11.54
N TRP A 180 7.33 -19.68 -10.40
CA TRP A 180 8.46 -19.87 -9.50
C TRP A 180 9.10 -21.25 -9.70
N THR A 181 10.42 -21.35 -9.46
CA THR A 181 11.14 -22.65 -9.51
C THR A 181 10.77 -23.59 -8.35
N GLY A 182 10.02 -23.11 -7.36
CA GLY A 182 9.63 -23.82 -6.15
C GLY A 182 8.67 -22.96 -5.32
N ASP A 183 8.54 -23.26 -4.02
CA ASP A 183 7.71 -22.50 -3.10
C ASP A 183 8.15 -21.01 -3.07
N PRO A 184 7.26 -20.05 -3.36
CA PRO A 184 7.59 -18.62 -3.37
C PRO A 184 8.08 -18.07 -2.02
N PHE A 185 7.78 -18.72 -0.88
CA PHE A 185 8.27 -18.30 0.43
C PHE A 185 9.70 -18.74 0.73
N SER A 186 10.27 -19.66 -0.07
CA SER A 186 11.64 -20.12 0.09
C SER A 186 12.65 -19.09 -0.43
N VAL A 187 13.71 -18.85 0.35
CA VAL A 187 14.86 -18.02 -0.06
C VAL A 187 15.67 -18.63 -1.21
N TYR A 188 15.48 -19.92 -1.51
CA TYR A 188 16.13 -20.61 -2.62
C TYR A 188 15.33 -20.52 -3.93
N SER A 189 14.04 -20.19 -3.84
CA SER A 189 13.17 -20.07 -5.02
C SER A 189 13.48 -18.80 -5.80
N LYS A 190 13.46 -18.93 -7.12
CA LYS A 190 13.66 -17.82 -8.05
C LYS A 190 12.44 -17.69 -8.96
N PRO A 191 12.10 -16.48 -9.43
CA PRO A 191 11.20 -16.33 -10.57
C PRO A 191 11.82 -17.07 -11.76
N GLU A 192 11.08 -18.02 -12.34
CA GLU A 192 11.46 -18.66 -13.60
C GLU A 192 10.95 -17.83 -14.77
N LYS A 193 9.68 -17.44 -14.74
CA LYS A 193 9.05 -16.61 -15.77
C LYS A 193 8.12 -15.58 -15.14
N VAL A 194 8.03 -14.40 -15.75
CA VAL A 194 7.11 -13.33 -15.33
C VAL A 194 6.33 -12.85 -16.55
N TRP A 195 5.01 -12.85 -16.41
CA TRP A 195 4.10 -12.23 -17.35
C TRP A 195 3.45 -11.01 -16.70
N VAL A 196 3.31 -9.94 -17.48
CA VAL A 196 2.56 -8.73 -17.11
C VAL A 196 1.60 -8.42 -18.24
N ASP A 197 0.32 -8.27 -17.92
CA ASP A 197 -0.79 -8.14 -18.88
C ASP A 197 -0.77 -9.25 -19.97
N GLY A 198 -0.26 -10.44 -19.62
CA GLY A 198 -0.14 -11.60 -20.51
C GLY A 198 1.10 -11.61 -21.42
N ALA A 199 1.88 -10.53 -21.44
CA ALA A 199 3.16 -10.49 -22.16
C ALA A 199 4.28 -11.09 -21.30
N LEU A 200 5.08 -12.00 -21.87
CA LEU A 200 6.28 -12.53 -21.20
C LEU A 200 7.32 -11.40 -21.12
N LEU A 201 7.67 -10.98 -19.91
CA LEU A 201 8.64 -9.88 -19.67
C LEU A 201 9.93 -10.36 -19.02
N TYR A 202 9.95 -11.60 -18.52
CA TYR A 202 11.14 -12.21 -17.95
C TYR A 202 11.12 -13.71 -18.18
N ASP A 203 12.23 -14.25 -18.69
CA ASP A 203 12.51 -15.69 -18.70
C ASP A 203 13.94 -15.95 -18.19
N ARG A 204 14.05 -16.71 -17.11
CA ARG A 204 15.33 -17.08 -16.50
C ARG A 204 16.20 -17.94 -17.44
N LEU A 205 15.60 -18.65 -18.39
CA LEU A 205 16.28 -19.53 -19.33
C LEU A 205 16.60 -18.84 -20.67
N ASP A 206 16.06 -17.65 -20.93
CA ASP A 206 16.33 -16.87 -22.14
C ASP A 206 17.03 -15.54 -21.79
N PRO A 207 18.34 -15.41 -22.06
CA PRO A 207 19.07 -14.16 -21.81
C PRO A 207 18.53 -12.94 -22.57
N SER A 208 17.81 -13.12 -23.68
CA SER A 208 17.22 -12.00 -24.43
C SER A 208 16.01 -11.37 -23.72
N GLU A 209 15.35 -12.14 -22.85
CA GLU A 209 14.23 -11.72 -22.01
C GLU A 209 14.69 -11.34 -20.59
N GLN A 210 15.99 -11.17 -20.36
CA GLN A 210 16.54 -10.67 -19.10
C GLN A 210 16.91 -9.19 -19.26
N TRP A 211 15.91 -8.32 -19.13
CA TRP A 211 16.12 -6.90 -19.25
C TRP A 211 17.05 -6.39 -18.15
N ARG A 212 18.07 -5.63 -18.55
CA ARG A 212 18.95 -4.95 -17.60
C ARG A 212 18.19 -3.80 -16.97
N THR A 213 18.27 -3.71 -15.65
CA THR A 213 17.70 -2.58 -14.94
C THR A 213 18.44 -1.30 -15.35
N ASP A 214 17.75 -0.17 -15.33
CA ASP A 214 18.35 1.15 -15.52
C ASP A 214 19.45 1.47 -14.49
N PHE A 215 19.40 0.85 -13.31
CA PHE A 215 20.47 0.88 -12.30
C PHE A 215 21.76 0.16 -12.73
N GLU A 216 21.72 -0.68 -13.78
CA GLU A 216 22.86 -1.40 -14.33
C GLU A 216 23.44 -0.76 -15.61
N LEU A 217 22.93 0.41 -16.04
CA LEU A 217 23.36 1.06 -17.30
C LEU A 217 24.86 1.46 -17.33
N GLY A 218 25.52 1.48 -16.18
CA GLY A 218 26.98 1.70 -16.06
C GLY A 218 27.81 0.43 -15.97
N PHE A 219 27.18 -0.75 -15.85
CA PHE A 219 27.87 -2.03 -15.77
C PHE A 219 27.93 -2.67 -17.16
N VAL A 220 29.10 -2.61 -17.79
CA VAL A 220 29.38 -3.42 -18.99
C VAL A 220 29.94 -4.76 -18.49
N PRO A 221 29.20 -5.87 -18.59
CA PRO A 221 29.79 -7.17 -18.28
C PRO A 221 30.94 -7.38 -19.25
N LEU A 222 32.13 -7.61 -18.72
CA LEU A 222 33.21 -8.19 -19.49
C LEU A 222 32.67 -9.50 -20.06
N ASN A 223 32.72 -9.64 -21.39
CA ASN A 223 32.22 -10.80 -22.11
C ASN A 223 32.54 -12.09 -21.33
N ARG A 224 31.51 -12.82 -20.93
CA ARG A 224 31.68 -14.21 -20.49
C ARG A 224 31.94 -15.01 -21.75
N ASN A 225 33.22 -15.22 -22.04
CA ASN A 225 33.67 -16.26 -22.99
C ASN A 225 33.14 -17.62 -22.56
#